data_AF-A0A651E9E1-F1
#
_entry.id   AF-A0A651E9E1-F1
#
_cell.length_a   1.000
_cell.length_b   1.000
_cell.length_c   1.000
_cell.angle_alpha   90.00
_cell.angle_beta   90.00
_cell.angle_gamma   90.00
#
_symmetry.space_group_name_H-M   'P 1'
#
loop_
_entity.id
_entity.type
_entity.pdbx_description
1 polymer ?
#
loop_
_entity_poly.entity_id
_entity_poly.type
_entity_poly.pdbx_seq_one_letter_code
_entity_poly.pdbx_strand_id
1 'polypeptide(L)'
;MENEFPGPLGFQLALPRSWRIQILDRSEPTAARPLVRMARFFDPAGPGETVIACAFLPREVHPADWLRVYIGNARYQLIDWRELPSRFGQVGDALVLDEAETEAVWHRLTPIKDGAHIFLIDSRMASPDPHAQEPAYMAVAHFRLLAPSGQPFAEPFYETELITERPVRFMVSQLWHEREAGTSPPDGGAIRHFEHRDNDQLLGALVAVAGVEGRITAAEIEAVTLHTFEANDITIPTGPELLYNHSRRGGETQVLAQVWRAVRAGQPLSVLSAQVSLRGVPVALTVLGPTAAEQMELWAIHRRAFDIAVDSLRPDLT
;
A
#
# COMPACT_ATOMS: atom_id res chain seq x y z
N MET A 1 -11.45 8.16 -31.12
CA MET A 1 -10.64 9.33 -31.54
C MET A 1 -9.32 9.17 -30.81
N GLU A 2 -8.26 8.76 -31.50
CA GLU A 2 -6.93 8.52 -30.90
C GLU A 2 -6.25 9.86 -30.66
N ASN A 3 -6.40 10.40 -29.45
CA ASN A 3 -5.58 11.50 -28.97
C ASN A 3 -4.40 10.88 -28.25
N GLU A 4 -3.32 10.59 -28.99
CA GLU A 4 -2.13 9.96 -28.44
C GLU A 4 -1.46 10.88 -27.41
N PHE A 5 -1.53 10.46 -26.14
CA PHE A 5 -0.52 10.77 -25.15
C PHE A 5 0.74 9.98 -25.54
N PRO A 6 1.84 10.64 -25.92
CA PRO A 6 3.07 9.93 -26.26
C PRO A 6 3.66 9.26 -25.01
N GLY A 7 4.11 8.02 -25.13
CA GLY A 7 4.95 7.36 -24.12
C GLY A 7 4.22 6.56 -23.03
N PRO A 8 4.87 6.29 -21.90
CA PRO A 8 4.40 5.35 -20.86
C PRO A 8 3.13 5.79 -20.12
N LEU A 9 2.68 7.03 -20.34
CA LEU A 9 1.51 7.62 -19.67
C LEU A 9 0.24 7.59 -20.54
N GLY A 10 0.31 6.99 -21.73
CA GLY A 10 -0.87 6.86 -22.58
C GLY A 10 -1.94 5.97 -21.95
N PHE A 11 -3.19 6.42 -22.00
CA PHE A 11 -4.34 5.66 -21.49
C PHE A 11 -5.57 5.79 -22.40
N GLN A 12 -6.48 4.85 -22.24
CA GLN A 12 -7.83 4.86 -22.81
C GLN A 12 -8.86 4.68 -21.70
N LEU A 13 -10.04 5.25 -21.88
CA LEU A 13 -11.22 5.02 -21.02
C LEU A 13 -12.51 5.17 -21.84
N ALA A 14 -13.63 4.68 -21.30
CA ALA A 14 -14.95 4.88 -21.89
C ALA A 14 -15.69 6.02 -21.19
N LEU A 15 -16.36 6.85 -21.98
CA LEU A 15 -17.10 8.03 -21.52
C LEU A 15 -18.37 8.23 -22.35
N PRO A 16 -19.34 9.03 -21.85
CA PRO A 16 -20.51 9.40 -22.63
C PRO A 16 -20.13 10.10 -23.95
N ARG A 17 -20.83 9.77 -25.03
CA ARG A 17 -20.51 10.25 -26.39
C ARG A 17 -20.55 11.77 -26.55
N SER A 18 -21.35 12.47 -25.74
CA SER A 18 -21.48 13.93 -25.78
C SER A 18 -20.30 14.67 -25.13
N TRP A 19 -19.46 13.97 -24.37
CA TRP A 19 -18.39 14.59 -23.62
C TRP A 19 -17.26 15.05 -24.52
N ARG A 20 -16.65 16.18 -24.15
CA ARG A 20 -15.48 16.76 -24.82
C ARG A 20 -14.21 16.42 -24.05
N ILE A 21 -13.10 16.42 -24.78
CA ILE A 21 -11.77 16.14 -24.23
C ILE A 21 -10.93 17.41 -24.31
N GLN A 22 -10.26 17.74 -23.22
CA GLN A 22 -9.25 18.79 -23.15
C GLN A 22 -7.97 18.18 -22.57
N ILE A 23 -6.87 18.23 -23.33
CA ILE A 23 -5.55 17.88 -22.82
C ILE A 23 -5.06 19.07 -21.98
N LEU A 24 -4.73 18.82 -20.73
CA LEU A 24 -4.27 19.83 -19.78
C LEU A 24 -2.75 19.87 -19.72
N ASP A 25 -2.12 18.70 -19.65
CA ASP A 25 -0.68 18.57 -19.56
C ASP A 25 -0.23 17.21 -20.12
N ARG A 26 0.93 17.19 -20.79
CA ARG A 26 1.55 15.99 -21.37
C ARG A 26 2.86 15.61 -20.67
N SER A 27 3.30 16.39 -19.68
CA SER A 27 4.53 16.12 -18.94
C SER A 27 4.35 14.94 -17.98
N GLU A 28 5.43 14.17 -17.82
CA GLU A 28 5.50 13.11 -16.83
C GLU A 28 5.68 13.72 -15.43
N PRO A 29 4.94 13.23 -14.41
CA PRO A 29 5.16 13.65 -13.04
C PRO A 29 6.56 13.22 -12.58
N THR A 30 7.18 14.04 -11.74
CA THR A 30 8.54 13.81 -11.21
C THR A 30 8.56 14.10 -9.72
N ALA A 31 9.66 13.79 -9.02
CA ALA A 31 9.80 14.17 -7.61
C ALA A 31 9.62 15.69 -7.36
N ALA A 32 10.04 16.54 -8.30
CA ALA A 32 9.88 18.00 -8.21
C ALA A 32 8.46 18.47 -8.56
N ARG A 33 7.71 17.68 -9.33
CA ARG A 33 6.33 17.95 -9.72
C ARG A 33 5.53 16.64 -9.61
N PRO A 34 5.17 16.23 -8.38
CA PRO A 34 4.72 14.87 -8.12
C PRO A 34 3.30 14.59 -8.57
N LEU A 35 2.54 15.61 -9.01
CA LEU A 35 1.18 15.45 -9.51
C LEU A 35 0.95 16.34 -10.74
N VAL A 36 0.45 15.73 -11.81
CA VAL A 36 0.13 16.41 -13.07
C VAL A 36 -1.28 16.03 -13.51
N ARG A 37 -2.15 17.03 -13.74
CA ARG A 37 -3.46 16.81 -14.37
C ARG A 37 -3.26 16.65 -15.87
N MET A 38 -3.55 15.47 -16.41
CA MET A 38 -3.22 15.11 -17.79
C MET A 38 -4.32 15.51 -18.76
N ALA A 39 -5.55 15.09 -18.48
CA ALA A 39 -6.71 15.37 -19.32
C ALA A 39 -7.94 15.64 -18.48
N ARG A 40 -8.82 16.44 -19.06
CA ARG A 40 -10.16 16.72 -18.58
C ARG A 40 -11.15 16.24 -19.62
N PHE A 41 -12.16 15.52 -19.16
CA PHE A 41 -13.28 15.05 -19.95
C PHE A 41 -14.54 15.65 -19.33
N PHE A 42 -15.39 16.32 -20.09
CA PHE A 42 -16.49 17.07 -19.49
C PHE A 42 -17.72 17.12 -20.38
N ASP A 43 -18.88 17.21 -19.74
CA ASP A 43 -20.14 17.45 -20.41
C ASP A 43 -20.24 18.95 -20.79
N PRO A 44 -20.33 19.33 -22.07
CA PRO A 44 -20.54 20.73 -22.44
C PRO A 44 -21.93 21.26 -22.02
N ALA A 45 -22.88 20.39 -21.68
CA ALA A 45 -24.25 20.74 -21.31
C ALA A 45 -24.54 20.67 -19.80
N GLY A 46 -23.57 20.25 -18.98
CA GLY A 46 -23.78 20.03 -17.55
C GLY A 46 -22.49 20.12 -16.72
N PRO A 47 -22.61 19.98 -15.39
CA PRO A 47 -21.47 20.12 -14.47
C PRO A 47 -20.60 18.86 -14.35
N GLY A 48 -20.91 17.79 -15.09
CA GLY A 48 -20.19 16.52 -15.03
C GLY A 48 -18.80 16.60 -15.67
N GLU A 49 -17.80 16.11 -14.95
CA GLU A 49 -16.40 16.11 -15.41
C GLU A 49 -15.65 14.90 -14.85
N THR A 50 -14.70 14.37 -15.64
CA THR A 50 -13.69 13.42 -15.20
C THR A 50 -12.32 13.99 -15.54
N VAL A 51 -11.47 14.13 -14.53
CA VAL A 51 -10.06 14.50 -14.65
C VAL A 51 -9.23 13.25 -14.46
N ILE A 52 -8.27 13.05 -15.35
CA ILE A 52 -7.21 12.07 -15.16
C ILE A 52 -5.97 12.82 -14.73
N ALA A 53 -5.52 12.58 -13.50
CA ALA A 53 -4.24 13.05 -12.99
C ALA A 53 -3.27 11.89 -12.86
N CYS A 54 -1.98 12.15 -13.02
CA CYS A 54 -0.93 11.18 -12.79
C CYS A 54 0.00 11.70 -11.70
N ALA A 55 0.27 10.85 -10.72
CA ALA A 55 1.14 11.11 -9.59
C ALA A 55 2.40 10.25 -9.68
N PHE A 56 3.54 10.84 -9.35
CA PHE A 56 4.80 10.12 -9.16
C PHE A 56 4.89 9.62 -7.71
N LEU A 57 5.22 8.34 -7.56
CA LEU A 57 5.43 7.67 -6.29
C LEU A 57 6.92 7.46 -6.04
N PRO A 58 7.54 8.19 -5.10
CA PRO A 58 8.94 7.96 -4.75
C PRO A 58 9.13 6.66 -3.94
N ARG A 59 8.06 6.14 -3.33
CA ARG A 59 8.04 4.97 -2.45
C ARG A 59 6.84 4.10 -2.76
N GLU A 60 6.99 2.80 -2.53
CA GLU A 60 5.91 1.84 -2.75
C GLU A 60 4.86 1.96 -1.64
N VAL A 61 3.62 2.22 -2.03
CA VAL A 61 2.44 2.35 -1.15
C VAL A 61 1.24 1.67 -1.79
N HIS A 62 0.26 1.27 -0.98
CA HIS A 62 -1.04 0.86 -1.52
C HIS A 62 -1.71 2.06 -2.20
N PRO A 63 -2.33 1.88 -3.38
CA PRO A 63 -3.11 2.95 -4.02
C PRO A 63 -4.20 3.52 -3.10
N ALA A 64 -4.85 2.66 -2.31
CA ALA A 64 -5.79 3.04 -1.26
C ALA A 64 -5.20 4.03 -0.24
N ASP A 65 -4.02 3.73 0.28
CA ASP A 65 -3.39 4.58 1.30
C ASP A 65 -2.88 5.90 0.70
N TRP A 66 -2.38 5.89 -0.53
CA TRP A 66 -2.07 7.11 -1.27
C TRP A 66 -3.32 8.00 -1.46
N LEU A 67 -4.45 7.40 -1.81
CA LEU A 67 -5.70 8.14 -2.00
C LEU A 67 -6.18 8.80 -0.70
N ARG A 68 -6.01 8.15 0.46
CA ARG A 68 -6.33 8.75 1.77
C ARG A 68 -5.52 10.02 2.02
N VAL A 69 -4.21 9.96 1.77
CA VAL A 69 -3.32 11.12 1.90
C VAL A 69 -3.74 12.23 0.94
N TYR A 70 -4.05 11.88 -0.31
CA TYR A 70 -4.54 12.82 -1.31
C TYR A 70 -5.84 13.52 -0.86
N ILE A 71 -6.84 12.76 -0.39
CA ILE A 71 -8.12 13.28 0.12
C ILE A 71 -7.89 14.25 1.28
N GLY A 72 -7.05 13.87 2.24
CA GLY A 72 -6.71 14.73 3.38
C GLY A 72 -6.04 16.03 2.96
N ASN A 73 -5.08 15.97 2.03
CA ASN A 73 -4.37 17.13 1.51
C ASN A 73 -5.28 18.05 0.67
N ALA A 74 -6.18 17.46 -0.12
CA ALA A 74 -7.21 18.18 -0.88
C ALA A 74 -8.33 18.73 0.01
N ARG A 75 -8.37 18.35 1.30
CA ARG A 75 -9.39 18.73 2.28
C ARG A 75 -10.81 18.30 1.88
N TYR A 76 -10.93 17.20 1.15
CA TYR A 76 -12.24 16.65 0.86
C TYR A 76 -12.82 15.96 2.10
N GLN A 77 -14.13 16.08 2.29
CA GLN A 77 -14.85 15.31 3.28
C GLN A 77 -15.11 13.91 2.71
N LEU A 78 -14.60 12.88 3.38
CA LEU A 78 -14.86 11.49 3.00
C LEU A 78 -16.29 11.09 3.37
N ILE A 79 -17.06 10.61 2.38
CA ILE A 79 -18.47 10.21 2.55
C ILE A 79 -18.64 8.69 2.50
N ASP A 80 -18.09 8.03 1.49
CA ASP A 80 -18.07 6.57 1.36
C ASP A 80 -16.67 6.10 0.95
N TRP A 81 -16.27 4.92 1.43
CA TRP A 81 -14.96 4.35 1.17
C TRP A 81 -15.04 2.84 0.98
N ARG A 82 -14.38 2.34 -0.07
CA ARG A 82 -14.21 0.92 -0.32
C ARG A 82 -12.77 0.61 -0.67
N GLU A 83 -12.32 -0.59 -0.32
CA GLU A 83 -11.06 -1.14 -0.78
C GLU A 83 -11.30 -2.39 -1.61
N LEU A 84 -10.60 -2.50 -2.72
CA LEU A 84 -10.63 -3.65 -3.60
C LEU A 84 -9.21 -4.21 -3.76
N PRO A 85 -9.03 -5.55 -3.66
CA PRO A 85 -7.72 -6.15 -3.90
C PRO A 85 -7.31 -6.00 -5.37
N SER A 86 -6.04 -5.69 -5.60
CA SER A 86 -5.43 -5.64 -6.94
C SER A 86 -4.04 -6.28 -6.94
N ARG A 87 -3.47 -6.49 -8.13
CA ARG A 87 -2.08 -6.98 -8.26
C ARG A 87 -1.03 -6.06 -7.62
N PHE A 88 -1.38 -4.80 -7.36
CA PHE A 88 -0.49 -3.79 -6.79
C PHE A 88 -0.86 -3.42 -5.35
N GLY A 89 -1.63 -4.28 -4.67
CA GLY A 89 -2.15 -4.00 -3.33
C GLY A 89 -3.60 -3.51 -3.33
N GLN A 90 -4.04 -2.89 -2.24
CA GLN A 90 -5.42 -2.42 -2.09
C GLN A 90 -5.65 -1.13 -2.90
N VAL A 91 -6.72 -1.11 -3.68
CA VAL A 91 -7.18 0.06 -4.43
C VAL A 91 -8.36 0.68 -3.71
N GLY A 92 -8.27 1.97 -3.41
CA GLY A 92 -9.37 2.74 -2.81
C GLY A 92 -10.39 3.14 -3.86
N ASP A 93 -11.64 3.22 -3.46
CA ASP A 93 -12.73 3.82 -4.21
C ASP A 93 -13.51 4.71 -3.24
N ALA A 94 -13.37 6.02 -3.41
CA ALA A 94 -13.86 7.00 -2.47
C ALA A 94 -14.95 7.87 -3.11
N LEU A 95 -16.04 8.07 -2.39
CA LEU A 95 -16.98 9.16 -2.63
C LEU A 95 -16.66 10.26 -1.62
N VAL A 96 -16.38 11.46 -2.11
CA VAL A 96 -16.03 12.60 -1.28
C VAL A 96 -16.83 13.84 -1.66
N LEU A 97 -16.94 14.77 -0.72
CA LEU A 97 -17.56 16.07 -0.90
C LEU A 97 -16.51 17.17 -0.79
N ASP A 98 -16.50 18.08 -1.77
CA ASP A 98 -15.76 19.33 -1.70
C ASP A 98 -16.65 20.43 -1.14
N GLU A 99 -16.41 20.82 0.11
CA GLU A 99 -17.12 21.90 0.81
C GLU A 99 -16.50 23.28 0.55
N ALA A 100 -15.34 23.36 -0.12
CA ALA A 100 -14.69 24.64 -0.43
C ALA A 100 -15.32 25.33 -1.65
N GLU A 101 -16.05 24.60 -2.48
CA GLU A 101 -16.84 25.18 -3.57
C GLU A 101 -18.13 25.84 -3.05
N THR A 102 -18.60 26.86 -3.78
CA THR A 102 -19.82 27.62 -3.43
C THR A 102 -21.09 26.76 -3.41
N GLU A 103 -21.05 25.63 -4.10
CA GLU A 103 -22.09 24.60 -4.11
C GLU A 103 -21.44 23.27 -3.71
N ALA A 104 -22.21 22.39 -3.06
CA ALA A 104 -21.72 21.07 -2.66
C ALA A 104 -21.36 20.25 -3.91
N VAL A 105 -20.08 19.98 -4.11
CA VAL A 105 -19.58 19.22 -5.27
C VAL A 105 -19.14 17.83 -4.85
N TRP A 106 -19.67 16.83 -5.55
CA TRP A 106 -19.38 15.43 -5.28
C TRP A 106 -18.29 14.94 -6.20
N HIS A 107 -17.35 14.17 -5.65
CA HIS A 107 -16.26 13.54 -6.38
C HIS A 107 -16.24 12.05 -6.11
N ARG A 108 -16.03 11.25 -7.15
CA ARG A 108 -15.63 9.84 -7.01
C ARG A 108 -14.19 9.68 -7.47
N LEU A 109 -13.35 9.19 -6.56
CA LEU A 109 -11.90 9.11 -6.72
C LEU A 109 -11.47 7.65 -6.76
N THR A 110 -10.71 7.27 -7.80
CA THR A 110 -10.14 5.93 -7.92
C THR A 110 -8.72 5.97 -8.47
N PRO A 111 -7.70 5.58 -7.69
CA PRO A 111 -6.32 5.46 -8.14
C PRO A 111 -6.06 4.12 -8.85
N ILE A 112 -5.34 4.17 -9.95
CA ILE A 112 -4.84 2.99 -10.67
C ILE A 112 -3.33 3.08 -10.76
N LYS A 113 -2.62 2.11 -10.18
CA LYS A 113 -1.16 2.11 -10.12
C LYS A 113 -0.52 1.40 -11.32
N ASP A 114 0.62 1.90 -11.75
CA ASP A 114 1.54 1.25 -12.69
C ASP A 114 2.98 1.68 -12.41
N GLY A 115 3.83 0.74 -11.97
CA GLY A 115 5.19 1.05 -11.55
C GLY A 115 5.25 2.16 -10.49
N ALA A 116 5.99 3.23 -10.81
CA ALA A 116 6.15 4.43 -9.99
C ALA A 116 5.05 5.48 -10.19
N HIS A 117 3.96 5.15 -10.87
CA HIS A 117 2.87 6.08 -11.16
C HIS A 117 1.54 5.63 -10.56
N ILE A 118 0.74 6.60 -10.10
CA ILE A 118 -0.68 6.44 -9.84
C ILE A 118 -1.46 7.35 -10.78
N PHE A 119 -2.38 6.76 -11.55
CA PHE A 119 -3.38 7.47 -12.31
C PHE A 119 -4.62 7.64 -11.44
N LEU A 120 -4.88 8.86 -10.98
CA LEU A 120 -6.11 9.21 -10.27
C LEU A 120 -7.20 9.54 -11.30
N ILE A 121 -8.27 8.76 -11.28
CA ILE A 121 -9.52 9.08 -11.94
C ILE A 121 -10.37 9.86 -10.94
N ASP A 122 -10.51 11.15 -11.17
CA ASP A 122 -11.31 12.07 -10.37
C ASP A 122 -12.55 12.49 -11.15
N SER A 123 -13.73 11.98 -10.76
CA SER A 123 -14.99 12.28 -11.43
C SER A 123 -15.88 13.16 -10.58
N ARG A 124 -16.07 14.40 -11.03
CA ARG A 124 -16.97 15.41 -10.50
C ARG A 124 -18.41 15.18 -10.97
N MET A 125 -19.35 15.28 -10.05
CA MET A 125 -20.78 15.12 -10.30
C MET A 125 -21.63 16.07 -9.45
N ALA A 126 -22.86 16.34 -9.91
CA ALA A 126 -23.78 17.26 -9.24
C ALA A 126 -24.48 16.66 -8.02
N SER A 127 -24.48 15.33 -7.87
CA SER A 127 -25.26 14.61 -6.87
C SER A 127 -24.61 13.26 -6.59
N PRO A 128 -24.75 12.70 -5.37
CA PRO A 128 -24.28 11.36 -5.05
C PRO A 128 -25.23 10.26 -5.56
N ASP A 129 -26.28 10.60 -6.32
CA ASP A 129 -27.17 9.60 -6.91
C ASP A 129 -26.41 8.62 -7.83
N PRO A 130 -26.70 7.31 -7.80
CA PRO A 130 -26.01 6.32 -8.63
C PRO A 130 -26.00 6.62 -10.14
N HIS A 131 -27.05 7.26 -10.69
CA HIS A 131 -27.08 7.65 -12.10
C HIS A 131 -26.09 8.78 -12.40
N ALA A 132 -25.93 9.73 -11.48
CA ALA A 132 -24.93 10.79 -11.62
C ALA A 132 -23.49 10.27 -11.55
N GLN A 133 -23.29 9.10 -10.92
CA GLN A 133 -22.00 8.41 -10.81
C GLN A 133 -21.66 7.53 -12.02
N GLU A 134 -22.61 7.26 -12.92
CA GLU A 134 -22.41 6.35 -14.06
C GLU A 134 -21.16 6.69 -14.91
N PRO A 135 -20.89 7.96 -15.26
CA PRO A 135 -19.68 8.31 -16.01
C PRO A 135 -18.38 7.92 -15.27
N ALA A 136 -18.35 8.04 -13.94
CA ALA A 136 -17.21 7.66 -13.12
C ALA A 136 -16.97 6.15 -13.18
N TYR A 137 -18.03 5.36 -13.03
CA TYR A 137 -17.94 3.90 -13.13
C TYR A 137 -17.51 3.43 -14.52
N MET A 138 -18.03 4.05 -15.57
CA MET A 138 -17.61 3.78 -16.95
C MET A 138 -16.12 4.10 -17.16
N ALA A 139 -15.66 5.25 -16.66
CA ALA A 139 -14.26 5.66 -16.76
C ALA A 139 -13.35 4.63 -16.09
N VAL A 140 -13.63 4.23 -14.85
CA VAL A 140 -12.83 3.27 -14.08
C VAL A 140 -12.86 1.88 -14.72
N ALA A 141 -14.05 1.35 -15.06
CA ALA A 141 -14.19 0.00 -15.59
C ALA A 141 -13.41 -0.22 -16.90
N HIS A 142 -13.35 0.82 -17.73
CA HIS A 142 -12.70 0.79 -19.04
C HIS A 142 -11.32 1.46 -19.08
N PHE A 143 -10.81 1.97 -17.95
CA PHE A 143 -9.48 2.57 -17.91
C PHE A 143 -8.40 1.53 -18.20
N ARG A 144 -7.58 1.75 -19.21
CA ARG A 144 -6.42 0.90 -19.52
C ARG A 144 -5.25 1.77 -19.97
N LEU A 145 -4.05 1.42 -19.50
CA LEU A 145 -2.83 2.00 -20.04
C LEU A 145 -2.55 1.41 -21.43
N LEU A 146 -2.15 2.29 -22.35
CA LEU A 146 -1.75 1.91 -23.71
C LEU A 146 -0.37 1.23 -23.70
N ALA A 147 0.51 1.65 -22.79
CA ALA A 147 1.84 1.09 -22.60
C ALA A 147 2.13 0.87 -21.10
N PRO A 148 1.58 -0.19 -20.47
CA PRO A 148 1.87 -0.50 -19.07
C PRO A 148 3.38 -0.72 -18.86
N SER A 149 3.93 -0.16 -17.79
CA SER A 149 5.37 -0.25 -17.48
C SER A 149 5.87 -1.69 -17.26
N GLY A 150 4.97 -2.59 -16.83
CA GLY A 150 5.32 -3.94 -16.38
C GLY A 150 6.07 -3.99 -15.05
N GLN A 151 6.33 -2.84 -14.44
CA GLN A 151 7.05 -2.74 -13.17
C GLN A 151 6.11 -3.07 -12.00
N PRO A 152 6.46 -4.01 -11.12
CA PRO A 152 5.60 -4.41 -10.01
C PRO A 152 5.51 -3.33 -8.91
N PHE A 153 6.56 -2.55 -8.74
CA PHE A 153 6.74 -1.61 -7.63
C PHE A 153 7.22 -0.24 -8.11
N ALA A 154 7.01 0.77 -7.26
CA ALA A 154 7.45 2.14 -7.46
C ALA A 154 8.94 2.34 -7.13
N GLU A 155 9.49 1.46 -6.30
CA GLU A 155 10.89 1.44 -5.93
C GLU A 155 11.44 0.00 -6.03
N PRO A 156 12.77 -0.19 -6.05
CA PRO A 156 13.34 -1.53 -6.13
C PRO A 156 13.16 -2.33 -4.84
N PHE A 157 12.91 -3.63 -5.01
CA PHE A 157 12.88 -4.62 -3.94
C PHE A 157 13.92 -5.70 -4.25
N TYR A 158 14.54 -6.26 -3.21
CA TYR A 158 15.47 -7.37 -3.33
C TYR A 158 14.96 -8.57 -2.54
N GLU A 159 15.34 -9.76 -2.99
CA GLU A 159 15.07 -11.00 -2.26
C GLU A 159 16.11 -11.17 -1.16
N THR A 160 15.64 -11.58 0.02
CA THR A 160 16.47 -11.97 1.16
C THR A 160 15.99 -13.31 1.72
N GLU A 161 16.79 -13.90 2.60
CA GLU A 161 16.62 -15.27 3.08
C GLU A 161 16.82 -15.41 4.60
N LEU A 162 15.93 -16.20 5.21
CA LEU A 162 16.05 -16.75 6.55
C LEU A 162 16.64 -18.15 6.44
N ILE A 163 17.91 -18.29 6.81
CA ILE A 163 18.69 -19.52 6.64
C ILE A 163 18.39 -20.46 7.82
N THR A 164 17.44 -21.37 7.62
CA THR A 164 17.14 -22.49 8.53
C THR A 164 17.45 -23.82 7.83
N GLU A 165 17.08 -24.97 8.41
CA GLU A 165 17.11 -26.27 7.71
C GLU A 165 16.25 -26.28 6.43
N ARG A 166 15.21 -25.44 6.36
CA ARG A 166 14.38 -25.21 5.18
C ARG A 166 14.31 -23.70 4.91
N PRO A 167 15.23 -23.17 4.08
CA PRO A 167 15.33 -21.73 3.88
C PRO A 167 14.03 -21.11 3.37
N VAL A 168 13.75 -19.91 3.89
CA VAL A 168 12.56 -19.13 3.53
C VAL A 168 13.01 -17.81 2.93
N ARG A 169 12.44 -17.46 1.78
CA ARG A 169 12.75 -16.22 1.07
C ARG A 169 11.56 -15.27 1.04
N PHE A 170 11.87 -13.98 1.06
CA PHE A 170 10.90 -12.89 0.95
C PHE A 170 11.55 -11.64 0.35
N MET A 171 10.73 -10.69 -0.06
CA MET A 171 11.16 -9.43 -0.66
C MET A 171 11.16 -8.31 0.37
N VAL A 172 12.19 -7.47 0.31
CA VAL A 172 12.36 -6.28 1.15
C VAL A 172 12.68 -5.08 0.26
N SER A 173 12.10 -3.92 0.58
CA SER A 173 12.39 -2.68 -0.15
C SER A 173 13.82 -2.23 0.12
N GLN A 174 14.48 -1.64 -0.89
CA GLN A 174 15.83 -1.05 -0.72
C GLN A 174 15.88 0.09 0.31
N LEU A 175 14.73 0.61 0.72
CA LEU A 175 14.60 1.57 1.82
C LEU A 175 14.99 0.99 3.19
N TRP A 176 14.92 -0.33 3.33
CA TRP A 176 15.19 -1.04 4.57
C TRP A 176 16.58 -1.66 4.53
N HIS A 177 17.43 -1.22 5.45
CA HIS A 177 18.82 -1.65 5.53
C HIS A 177 18.97 -2.73 6.60
N GLU A 178 19.55 -3.86 6.22
CA GLU A 178 19.86 -4.93 7.16
C GLU A 178 20.87 -4.43 8.22
N ARG A 179 20.58 -4.75 9.47
CA ARG A 179 21.49 -4.64 10.60
C ARG A 179 21.88 -6.03 11.03
N GLU A 180 23.04 -6.16 11.69
CA GLU A 180 23.35 -7.39 12.41
C GLU A 180 22.21 -7.67 13.37
N ALA A 181 21.44 -8.72 13.07
CA ALA A 181 20.55 -9.30 14.04
C ALA A 181 21.42 -9.87 15.17
N GLY A 182 20.91 -9.88 16.40
CA GLY A 182 21.59 -10.57 17.49
C GLY A 182 21.87 -12.05 17.15
N THR A 183 22.56 -12.76 18.04
CA THR A 183 22.82 -14.21 17.87
C THR A 183 21.55 -14.96 17.49
N SER A 184 21.61 -15.71 16.39
CA SER A 184 20.53 -16.61 15.95
C SER A 184 20.01 -17.44 17.11
N PRO A 185 18.70 -17.73 17.16
CA PRO A 185 18.12 -18.61 18.16
C PRO A 185 18.94 -19.92 18.28
N PRO A 186 19.29 -20.37 19.50
CA PRO A 186 20.17 -21.53 19.71
C PRO A 186 19.58 -22.86 19.21
N ASP A 187 18.32 -22.87 18.81
CA ASP A 187 17.55 -24.02 18.34
C ASP A 187 17.60 -24.22 16.81
N GLY A 188 18.36 -23.40 16.07
CA GLY A 188 18.50 -23.49 14.61
C GLY A 188 17.54 -22.58 13.83
N GLY A 189 16.84 -21.68 14.51
CA GLY A 189 16.07 -20.60 13.88
C GLY A 189 16.96 -19.55 13.21
N ALA A 190 16.33 -18.70 12.39
CA ALA A 190 16.98 -17.59 11.70
C ALA A 190 16.27 -16.28 12.01
N ILE A 191 17.04 -15.20 12.15
CA ILE A 191 16.53 -13.85 12.36
C ILE A 191 17.21 -12.88 11.40
N ARG A 192 16.43 -11.94 10.86
CA ARG A 192 16.90 -10.77 10.13
C ARG A 192 16.25 -9.53 10.73
N HIS A 193 17.05 -8.48 10.87
CA HIS A 193 16.57 -7.18 11.35
C HIS A 193 16.91 -6.13 10.30
N PHE A 194 15.91 -5.36 9.90
CA PHE A 194 16.07 -4.25 8.97
C PHE A 194 15.57 -2.97 9.61
N GLU A 195 16.26 -1.87 9.33
CA GLU A 195 15.88 -0.54 9.78
C GLU A 195 15.63 0.37 8.57
N HIS A 196 14.55 1.13 8.63
CA HIS A 196 14.32 2.29 7.76
C HIS A 196 14.74 3.54 8.53
N ARG A 197 15.75 4.25 8.00
CA ARG A 197 16.29 5.48 8.60
C ARG A 197 16.29 6.63 7.61
N ASP A 198 16.12 7.84 8.13
CA ASP A 198 16.36 9.10 7.41
C ASP A 198 17.21 10.03 8.29
N ASN A 199 18.34 10.50 7.77
CA ASN A 199 19.31 11.33 8.52
C ASN A 199 19.60 10.79 9.95
N ASP A 200 19.94 9.50 10.06
CA ASP A 200 20.15 8.73 11.30
C ASP A 200 18.94 8.55 12.23
N GLN A 201 17.81 9.21 11.96
CA GLN A 201 16.56 8.98 12.67
C GLN A 201 15.97 7.62 12.28
N LEU A 202 15.68 6.76 13.26
CA LEU A 202 14.94 5.53 13.05
C LEU A 202 13.48 5.85 12.76
N LEU A 203 13.04 5.55 11.55
CA LEU A 203 11.66 5.74 11.12
C LEU A 203 10.83 4.48 11.35
N GLY A 204 11.42 3.29 11.19
CA GLY A 204 10.78 2.01 11.48
C GLY A 204 11.76 0.83 11.51
N ALA A 205 11.32 -0.29 12.06
CA ALA A 205 12.08 -1.54 12.15
C ALA A 205 11.25 -2.72 11.62
N LEU A 206 11.86 -3.61 10.83
CA LEU A 206 11.29 -4.87 10.35
C LEU A 206 12.12 -6.01 10.93
N VAL A 207 11.47 -6.92 11.65
CA VAL A 207 12.07 -8.13 12.20
C VAL A 207 11.42 -9.32 11.51
N ALA A 208 12.24 -10.18 10.91
CA ALA A 208 11.81 -11.43 10.30
C ALA A 208 12.46 -12.59 11.04
N VAL A 209 11.66 -13.56 11.47
CA VAL A 209 12.15 -14.72 12.21
C VAL A 209 11.52 -15.99 11.65
N ALA A 210 12.35 -16.98 11.33
CA ALA A 210 11.91 -18.33 10.99
C ALA A 210 12.36 -19.30 12.08
N GLY A 211 11.43 -20.12 12.56
CA GLY A 211 11.71 -21.19 13.49
C GLY A 211 11.90 -22.53 12.80
N VAL A 212 12.10 -23.57 13.61
CA VAL A 212 12.21 -24.96 13.16
C VAL A 212 10.85 -25.66 13.26
N GLU A 213 10.46 -26.38 12.20
CA GLU A 213 9.20 -27.12 12.14
C GLU A 213 9.04 -28.06 13.35
N GLY A 214 7.86 -28.01 13.99
CA GLY A 214 7.51 -28.86 15.14
C GLY A 214 8.18 -28.51 16.47
N ARG A 215 9.08 -27.50 16.51
CA ARG A 215 9.73 -27.04 17.75
C ARG A 215 9.09 -25.79 18.33
N ILE A 216 8.70 -24.87 17.46
CA ILE A 216 8.11 -23.58 17.81
C ILE A 216 6.99 -23.25 16.83
N THR A 217 6.02 -22.47 17.25
CA THR A 217 4.93 -21.97 16.42
C THR A 217 5.18 -20.52 16.00
N ALA A 218 4.57 -20.08 14.91
CA ALA A 218 4.66 -18.68 14.47
C ALA A 218 4.14 -17.70 15.55
N ALA A 219 3.12 -18.11 16.33
CA ALA A 219 2.60 -17.34 17.45
C ALA A 219 3.61 -17.20 18.60
N GLU A 220 4.36 -18.26 18.93
CA GLU A 220 5.42 -18.19 19.94
C GLU A 220 6.58 -17.29 19.48
N ILE A 221 6.94 -17.35 18.19
CA ILE A 221 7.96 -16.44 17.61
C ILE A 221 7.50 -14.98 17.70
N GLU A 222 6.25 -14.69 17.32
CA GLU A 222 5.69 -13.34 17.46
C GLU A 222 5.73 -12.89 18.93
N ALA A 223 5.26 -13.73 19.86
CA ALA A 223 5.24 -13.40 21.29
C ALA A 223 6.64 -13.03 21.84
N VAL A 224 7.68 -13.78 21.46
CA VAL A 224 9.08 -13.45 21.82
C VAL A 224 9.53 -12.12 21.20
N THR A 225 9.13 -11.85 19.96
CA THR A 225 9.45 -10.60 19.27
C THR A 225 8.78 -9.40 19.95
N LEU A 226 7.49 -9.51 20.28
CA LEU A 226 6.75 -8.48 21.00
C LEU A 226 7.32 -8.26 22.41
N HIS A 227 7.67 -9.33 23.12
CA HIS A 227 8.33 -9.22 24.42
C HIS A 227 9.69 -8.52 24.34
N THR A 228 10.42 -8.73 23.24
CA THR A 228 11.68 -8.01 22.99
C THR A 228 11.43 -6.51 22.80
N PHE A 229 10.33 -6.11 22.14
CA PHE A 229 9.95 -4.70 22.06
C PHE A 229 9.59 -4.12 23.43
N GLU A 230 8.86 -4.86 24.27
CA GLU A 230 8.55 -4.46 25.65
C GLU A 230 9.80 -4.26 26.49
N ALA A 231 10.79 -5.14 26.34
CA ALA A 231 12.10 -5.01 26.99
C ALA A 231 12.91 -3.79 26.51
N ASN A 232 12.52 -3.16 25.39
CA ASN A 232 13.12 -1.95 24.82
C ASN A 232 12.21 -0.71 24.97
N ASP A 233 11.50 -0.63 26.09
CA ASP A 233 10.65 0.50 26.50
C ASP A 233 9.43 0.77 25.57
N ILE A 234 8.91 -0.25 24.90
CA ILE A 234 7.69 -0.16 24.09
C ILE A 234 6.53 -0.84 24.80
N THR A 235 5.53 -0.07 25.22
CA THR A 235 4.31 -0.62 25.83
C THR A 235 3.32 -1.04 24.74
N ILE A 236 2.90 -2.30 24.74
CA ILE A 236 1.90 -2.83 23.81
C ILE A 236 0.60 -3.12 24.58
N PRO A 237 -0.39 -2.20 24.59
CA PRO A 237 -1.70 -2.46 25.21
C PRO A 237 -2.38 -3.70 24.63
N THR A 238 -3.22 -4.32 25.46
CA THR A 238 -3.76 -5.66 25.23
C THR A 238 -4.58 -5.76 23.94
N GLY A 239 -4.30 -6.80 23.16
CA GLY A 239 -5.15 -7.31 22.07
C GLY A 239 -4.82 -6.73 20.70
N PRO A 240 -4.48 -7.57 19.70
CA PRO A 240 -4.34 -7.13 18.32
C PRO A 240 -5.68 -6.91 17.64
N GLU A 241 -5.70 -6.04 16.64
CA GLU A 241 -6.75 -5.98 15.64
C GLU A 241 -6.38 -6.87 14.44
N LEU A 242 -7.33 -7.66 13.96
CA LEU A 242 -7.11 -8.53 12.79
C LEU A 242 -7.04 -7.68 11.52
N LEU A 243 -5.93 -7.79 10.77
CA LEU A 243 -5.83 -7.21 9.42
C LEU A 243 -6.42 -8.16 8.38
N TYR A 244 -5.95 -9.40 8.36
CA TYR A 244 -6.46 -10.45 7.48
C TYR A 244 -6.04 -11.84 7.98
N ASN A 245 -6.82 -12.84 7.59
CA ASN A 245 -6.52 -14.25 7.81
C ASN A 245 -6.88 -15.01 6.53
N HIS A 246 -5.89 -15.61 5.86
CA HIS A 246 -6.13 -16.38 4.65
C HIS A 246 -5.19 -17.57 4.52
N SER A 247 -5.61 -18.52 3.69
CA SER A 247 -4.79 -19.64 3.23
C SER A 247 -4.44 -19.47 1.75
N ARG A 248 -3.20 -19.78 1.36
CA ARG A 248 -2.72 -19.74 -0.03
C ARG A 248 -2.30 -21.13 -0.48
N ARG A 249 -2.22 -21.31 -1.81
CA ARG A 249 -1.69 -22.53 -2.46
C ARG A 249 -2.36 -23.82 -1.94
N GLY A 250 -3.69 -23.85 -1.89
CA GLY A 250 -4.43 -25.02 -1.41
C GLY A 250 -4.25 -25.35 0.08
N GLY A 251 -3.79 -24.39 0.90
CA GLY A 251 -3.57 -24.57 2.34
C GLY A 251 -2.12 -24.74 2.75
N GLU A 252 -1.17 -24.77 1.81
CA GLU A 252 0.27 -24.89 2.10
C GLU A 252 0.86 -23.67 2.82
N THR A 253 0.19 -22.52 2.73
CA THR A 253 0.59 -21.32 3.46
C THR A 253 -0.60 -20.76 4.21
N GLN A 254 -0.49 -20.68 5.52
CA GLN A 254 -1.46 -20.02 6.39
C GLN A 254 -0.87 -18.71 6.86
N VAL A 255 -1.62 -17.61 6.75
CA VAL A 255 -1.19 -16.28 7.16
C VAL A 255 -2.25 -15.67 8.05
N LEU A 256 -1.85 -15.26 9.25
CA LEU A 256 -2.62 -14.44 10.16
C LEU A 256 -1.87 -13.13 10.35
N ALA A 257 -2.39 -12.03 9.82
CA ALA A 257 -1.82 -10.70 9.97
C ALA A 257 -2.66 -9.84 10.91
N GLN A 258 -1.98 -9.09 11.76
CA GLN A 258 -2.53 -8.35 12.87
C GLN A 258 -1.83 -6.99 13.02
N VAL A 259 -2.52 -6.03 13.64
CA VAL A 259 -1.93 -4.77 14.05
C VAL A 259 -2.13 -4.59 15.55
N TRP A 260 -1.04 -4.25 16.23
CA TRP A 260 -1.04 -3.87 17.63
C TRP A 260 -0.83 -2.38 17.76
N ARG A 261 -1.51 -1.77 18.74
CA ARG A 261 -1.20 -0.42 19.19
C ARG A 261 -0.03 -0.52 20.15
N ALA A 262 0.91 0.41 20.05
CA ALA A 262 2.07 0.47 20.91
C ALA A 262 2.37 1.93 21.31
N VAL A 263 3.15 2.11 22.37
CA VAL A 263 3.58 3.43 22.85
C VAL A 263 5.02 3.37 23.29
N ARG A 264 5.84 4.34 22.87
CA ARG A 264 7.23 4.50 23.36
C ARG A 264 7.42 5.93 23.85
N ALA A 265 7.77 6.11 25.12
CA ALA A 265 7.96 7.44 25.73
C ALA A 265 6.79 8.42 25.45
N GLY A 266 5.55 7.91 25.44
CA GLY A 266 4.33 8.68 25.15
C GLY A 266 4.00 8.85 23.66
N GLN A 267 4.89 8.47 22.74
CA GLN A 267 4.64 8.51 21.30
C GLN A 267 3.84 7.28 20.84
N PRO A 268 2.69 7.46 20.16
CA PRO A 268 1.94 6.35 19.57
C PRO A 268 2.71 5.66 18.44
N LEU A 269 2.76 4.34 18.48
CA LEU A 269 3.36 3.46 17.48
C LEU A 269 2.36 2.39 17.06
N SER A 270 2.60 1.79 15.90
CA SER A 270 1.91 0.58 15.46
C SER A 270 2.90 -0.56 15.24
N VAL A 271 2.49 -1.76 15.62
CA VAL A 271 3.21 -3.00 15.30
C VAL A 271 2.36 -3.83 14.37
N LEU A 272 2.75 -3.92 13.10
CA LEU A 272 2.16 -4.86 12.15
C LEU A 272 2.86 -6.20 12.37
N SER A 273 2.11 -7.29 12.53
CA SER A 273 2.72 -8.62 12.64
C SER A 273 1.97 -9.63 11.81
N ALA A 274 2.71 -10.56 11.21
CA ALA A 274 2.18 -11.70 10.50
C ALA A 274 2.76 -12.99 11.07
N GLN A 275 1.87 -13.88 11.51
CA GLN A 275 2.17 -15.27 11.79
C GLN A 275 1.95 -16.07 10.51
N VAL A 276 2.99 -16.78 10.06
CA VAL A 276 2.94 -17.56 8.83
C VAL A 276 3.38 -18.99 9.08
N SER A 277 2.58 -19.96 8.62
CA SER A 277 3.01 -21.35 8.49
C SER A 277 3.22 -21.64 7.01
N LEU A 278 4.47 -21.87 6.62
CA LEU A 278 4.88 -22.08 5.23
C LEU A 278 5.36 -23.52 5.06
N ARG A 279 4.47 -24.41 4.59
CA ARG A 279 4.74 -25.86 4.48
C ARG A 279 5.33 -26.44 5.78
N GLY A 280 4.74 -26.05 6.91
CA GLY A 280 5.17 -26.46 8.24
C GLY A 280 6.26 -25.58 8.87
N VAL A 281 6.96 -24.74 8.11
CA VAL A 281 7.97 -23.81 8.66
C VAL A 281 7.25 -22.61 9.31
N PRO A 282 7.42 -22.38 10.62
CA PRO A 282 6.85 -21.23 11.31
C PRO A 282 7.68 -19.98 11.03
N VAL A 283 7.03 -18.90 10.61
CA VAL A 283 7.67 -17.60 10.34
C VAL A 283 6.85 -16.51 11.00
N ALA A 284 7.52 -15.55 11.63
CA ALA A 284 6.92 -14.29 12.05
C ALA A 284 7.61 -13.12 11.34
N LEU A 285 6.81 -12.21 10.79
CA LEU A 285 7.27 -10.93 10.26
C LEU A 285 6.62 -9.83 11.08
N THR A 286 7.42 -8.92 11.62
CA THR A 286 6.92 -7.83 12.47
C THR A 286 7.53 -6.50 12.05
N VAL A 287 6.69 -5.50 11.79
CA VAL A 287 7.09 -4.13 11.47
C VAL A 287 6.64 -3.18 12.57
N LEU A 288 7.57 -2.45 13.16
CA LEU A 288 7.35 -1.37 14.11
C LEU A 288 7.50 -0.02 13.40
N GLY A 289 6.52 0.86 13.55
CA GLY A 289 6.52 2.17 12.91
C GLY A 289 5.54 3.16 13.55
N PRO A 290 5.39 4.37 12.98
CA PRO A 290 4.38 5.33 13.43
C PRO A 290 2.97 4.82 13.14
N THR A 291 1.98 5.34 13.86
CA THR A 291 0.58 5.09 13.52
C THR A 291 0.13 5.93 12.33
N ALA A 292 -0.94 5.51 11.65
CA ALA A 292 -1.60 6.28 10.60
C ALA A 292 -2.05 7.69 11.06
N ALA A 293 -2.45 7.82 12.33
CA ALA A 293 -2.92 9.09 12.90
C ALA A 293 -1.78 10.11 13.08
N GLU A 294 -0.58 9.62 13.41
CA GLU A 294 0.61 10.46 13.60
C GLU A 294 1.27 10.82 12.26
N GLN A 295 1.50 9.82 11.41
CA GLN A 295 2.23 9.98 10.14
C GLN A 295 1.69 9.02 9.08
N MET A 296 0.56 9.37 8.47
CA MET A 296 -0.15 8.52 7.49
C MET A 296 0.74 8.05 6.33
N GLU A 297 1.56 8.94 5.75
CA GLU A 297 2.43 8.59 4.62
C GLU A 297 3.47 7.53 5.02
N LEU A 298 4.14 7.72 6.15
CA LEU A 298 5.16 6.78 6.63
C LEU A 298 4.55 5.44 7.04
N TRP A 299 3.38 5.47 7.70
CA TRP A 299 2.61 4.26 8.00
C TRP A 299 2.20 3.50 6.73
N ALA A 300 1.76 4.20 5.67
CA ALA A 300 1.40 3.58 4.39
C ALA A 300 2.59 2.88 3.72
N ILE A 301 3.77 3.50 3.76
CA ILE A 301 5.03 2.90 3.26
C ILE A 301 5.35 1.63 4.05
N HIS A 302 5.28 1.69 5.37
CA HIS A 302 5.57 0.53 6.23
C HIS A 302 4.57 -0.61 6.06
N ARG A 303 3.28 -0.28 6.00
CA ARG A 303 2.21 -1.26 5.73
C ARG A 303 2.42 -1.95 4.39
N ARG A 304 2.77 -1.21 3.36
CA ARG A 304 2.99 -1.81 2.04
C ARG A 304 4.25 -2.67 2.00
N ALA A 305 5.34 -2.24 2.63
CA ALA A 305 6.54 -3.05 2.77
C ALA A 305 6.27 -4.36 3.53
N PHE A 306 5.49 -4.28 4.63
CA PHE A 306 5.03 -5.44 5.38
C PHE A 306 4.22 -6.42 4.51
N ASP A 307 3.20 -5.92 3.81
CA ASP A 307 2.36 -6.77 2.95
C ASP A 307 3.17 -7.41 1.82
N ILE A 308 4.12 -6.71 1.20
CA ILE A 308 4.99 -7.29 0.17
C ILE A 308 5.90 -8.37 0.75
N ALA A 309 6.48 -8.15 1.94
CA ALA A 309 7.30 -9.15 2.61
C ALA A 309 6.50 -10.42 2.90
N VAL A 310 5.30 -10.27 3.49
CA VAL A 310 4.38 -11.39 3.77
C VAL A 310 3.94 -12.07 2.46
N ASP A 311 3.63 -11.29 1.42
CA ASP A 311 3.08 -11.82 0.19
C ASP A 311 4.08 -12.59 -0.67
N SER A 312 5.34 -12.22 -0.56
CA SER A 312 6.43 -12.81 -1.31
C SER A 312 7.07 -14.02 -0.63
N LEU A 313 6.68 -14.33 0.62
CA LEU A 313 7.15 -15.50 1.37
C LEU A 313 7.01 -16.79 0.55
N ARG A 314 8.11 -17.50 0.39
CA ARG A 314 8.18 -18.78 -0.32
C ARG A 314 9.30 -19.66 0.21
N PRO A 315 9.13 -21.00 0.17
CA PRO A 315 10.24 -21.90 0.42
C PRO A 315 11.29 -21.69 -0.67
N ASP A 316 12.56 -21.90 -0.34
CA ASP A 316 13.57 -22.04 -1.38
C ASP A 316 13.26 -23.29 -2.22
N LEU A 317 13.26 -23.11 -3.55
CA LEU A 317 13.05 -24.20 -4.50
C LEU A 317 14.42 -24.76 -4.84
N THR A 318 14.96 -25.58 -3.95
CA THR A 318 16.09 -26.47 -4.25
C THR A 318 15.63 -27.90 -4.44
#